data_AF-A0ABD3EYI2-F1
#
_entry.id   AF-A0ABD3EYI2-F1
#
_cell.length_a   1.000
_cell.length_b   1.000
_cell.length_c   1.000
_cell.angle_alpha   90.00
_cell.angle_beta   90.00
_cell.angle_gamma   90.00
#
_symmetry.space_group_name_H-M   'P 1'
#
loop_
_entity.id
_entity.type
_entity.pdbx_description
1 polymer ?
#
loop_
_entity_poly.entity_id
_entity_poly.type
_entity_poly.pdbx_seq_one_letter_code
_entity_poly.pdbx_strand_id
1 'polypeptide(L)'
;MDTELESELRRGLLAEPSDDRDNEPQHTQRKRKSPMGAVERLVLSPWEKWATHGRFPYKLTLHVALVLVTFAQMQLYDAQNAAYMHASHRNWAFFFLPPAAEIGVVPRFQRDLFTINRTMTAVHYLRDAYFSISNASVANYEYLRTTAGEIQPLKLMVSRVLPHGDLETQEYLVSQTDETVGPFDPKMTLWQKKHLFRSLRAVRFSFPLRDHQFGEFYEECFEWHVNVAFKVIESAQIHVQLEDCEVSRCTSIHPRPFWTTARQSFVWMHVVVAIVSILYMALSLKALRRSFHVMARARGLLRDHAKDSQEGQGKGLHEVTADDNDDDHSQRFVRRQQPLKSWTDIPFTLKLKLLNSFQLLVLISLVLLLASTMWSLFFVEAHIPIRFWHRLLHATALLLLWSCLVGYLEHNQNIYSIVLTLKWGTPRVLQFLLGVSPIFFGFALFGTIYFGNKIEEFGTLRASMITLFSLMNGDIIMDTFDAMELHHFIISGKVYLYSFISLFMYVVLNIFIAIVEEAFFATQSTRRRLSDLLSDPRVSRVNVAKESDISVEMMQALLQLMDSE
;
A
#
# COMPACT_ATOMS: atom_id res chain seq x y z
N MET A 1 35.39 11.17 -12.21
CA MET A 1 36.24 12.35 -11.94
C MET A 1 35.49 13.35 -11.05
N ASP A 2 34.19 13.55 -11.25
CA ASP A 2 33.40 14.54 -10.47
C ASP A 2 33.07 14.14 -9.02
N THR A 3 33.03 12.85 -8.70
CA THR A 3 32.75 12.34 -7.34
C THR A 3 33.85 12.63 -6.33
N GLU A 4 35.10 12.73 -6.80
CA GLU A 4 36.26 12.97 -5.95
C GLU A 4 36.39 14.47 -5.65
N LEU A 5 36.19 15.30 -6.67
CA LEU A 5 36.19 16.76 -6.58
C LEU A 5 35.09 17.31 -5.65
N GLU A 6 33.85 16.80 -5.75
CA GLU A 6 32.75 17.23 -4.86
C GLU A 6 32.97 16.76 -3.41
N SER A 7 33.64 15.61 -3.22
CA SER A 7 34.01 15.10 -1.90
C SER A 7 35.14 15.92 -1.25
N GLU A 8 36.07 16.43 -2.05
CA GLU A 8 37.13 17.34 -1.61
C GLU A 8 36.59 18.73 -1.30
N LEU A 9 35.65 19.24 -2.10
CA LEU A 9 35.03 20.54 -1.89
C LEU A 9 34.18 20.56 -0.60
N ARG A 10 33.44 19.47 -0.33
CA ARG A 10 32.72 19.28 0.94
C ARG A 10 33.67 19.12 2.13
N ARG A 11 34.86 18.53 1.96
CA ARG A 11 35.90 18.50 3.01
C ARG A 11 36.47 19.90 3.28
N GLY A 12 36.63 20.72 2.24
CA GLY A 12 37.10 22.10 2.37
C GLY A 12 36.12 23.01 3.12
N LEU A 13 34.81 22.83 2.89
CA LEU A 13 33.74 23.57 3.60
C LEU A 13 33.57 23.17 5.08
N LEU A 14 34.09 22.01 5.48
CA LEU A 14 34.03 21.47 6.84
C LEU A 14 35.37 21.59 7.59
N ALA A 15 36.40 22.16 6.95
CA ALA A 15 37.68 22.44 7.58
C ALA A 15 37.60 23.82 8.28
N GLU A 16 37.83 23.85 9.59
CA GLU A 16 38.03 25.12 10.30
C GLU A 16 39.26 25.88 9.74
N PRO A 17 39.27 27.23 9.80
CA PRO A 17 40.42 28.00 9.34
C PRO A 17 41.65 27.62 10.17
N SER A 18 42.74 27.23 9.50
CA SER A 18 44.03 27.02 10.14
C SER A 18 44.54 28.35 10.68
N ASP A 19 44.64 28.47 12.00
CA ASP A 19 45.36 29.56 12.66
C ASP A 19 46.86 29.36 12.36
N ASP A 20 47.39 30.19 11.47
CA ASP A 20 48.82 30.29 11.20
C ASP A 20 49.49 30.93 12.44
N ARG A 21 49.90 30.08 13.38
CA ARG A 21 51.00 30.33 14.33
C ARG A 21 51.31 29.06 15.12
N ASP A 22 52.41 28.40 14.74
CA ASP A 22 53.49 27.95 15.64
C ASP A 22 54.22 26.72 15.07
N ASN A 23 55.50 26.93 14.74
CA ASN A 23 56.49 25.89 14.49
C ASN A 23 56.92 25.29 15.83
N GLU A 24 56.66 24.00 16.08
CA GLU A 24 57.52 23.07 16.86
C GLU A 24 57.01 21.60 16.76
N PRO A 25 57.84 20.57 17.03
CA PRO A 25 57.73 19.28 16.36
C PRO A 25 56.75 18.28 16.98
N GLN A 26 56.28 17.43 16.08
CA GLN A 26 55.31 16.34 16.19
C GLN A 26 55.41 15.48 17.47
N HIS A 27 54.40 15.61 18.33
CA HIS A 27 53.93 14.50 19.16
C HIS A 27 52.68 13.88 18.52
N THR A 28 52.70 12.56 18.39
CA THR A 28 51.67 11.69 17.81
C THR A 28 50.34 11.78 18.59
N GLN A 29 49.57 12.84 18.39
CA GLN A 29 48.22 12.93 18.91
C GLN A 29 47.26 12.15 18.02
N ARG A 30 46.79 11.04 18.58
CA ARG A 30 45.67 10.22 18.11
C ARG A 30 44.47 11.16 17.85
N LYS A 31 44.19 11.48 16.57
CA LYS A 31 43.05 12.32 16.13
C LYS A 31 41.79 11.95 16.91
N ARG A 32 41.42 12.78 17.88
CA ARG A 32 40.17 12.67 18.63
C ARG A 32 39.07 13.03 17.62
N LYS A 33 38.24 12.04 17.23
CA LYS A 33 37.13 12.26 16.28
C LYS A 33 36.24 13.39 16.81
N SER A 34 36.18 14.51 16.08
CA SER A 34 35.31 15.64 16.40
C SER A 34 33.86 15.17 16.56
N PRO A 35 33.12 15.63 17.59
CA PRO A 35 31.70 15.34 17.70
C PRO A 35 30.93 15.95 16.53
N MET A 36 30.46 15.10 15.60
CA MET A 36 29.62 15.48 14.44
C MET A 36 28.63 16.60 14.77
N GLY A 37 28.78 17.75 14.08
CA GLY A 37 27.95 18.94 14.24
C GLY A 37 26.45 18.66 13.98
N ALA A 38 25.57 19.53 14.48
CA ALA A 38 24.13 19.34 14.36
C ALA A 38 23.68 19.30 12.89
N VAL A 39 24.30 20.13 12.06
CA VAL A 39 24.05 20.25 10.62
C VAL A 39 24.48 19.01 9.85
N GLU A 40 25.73 18.59 10.00
CA GLU A 40 26.28 17.38 9.38
C GLU A 40 25.44 16.14 9.71
N ARG A 41 24.91 16.10 10.93
CA ARG A 41 24.09 14.98 11.41
C ARG A 41 22.72 14.92 10.72
N LEU A 42 22.19 16.03 10.23
CA LEU A 42 20.92 16.10 9.51
C LEU A 42 21.10 15.91 7.99
N VAL A 43 22.18 16.45 7.42
CA VAL A 43 22.37 16.51 5.96
C VAL A 43 23.09 15.28 5.41
N LEU A 44 24.06 14.71 6.13
CA LEU A 44 24.86 13.59 5.61
C LEU A 44 24.05 12.29 5.52
N SER A 45 24.25 11.55 4.43
CA SER A 45 23.73 10.20 4.24
C SER A 45 24.38 9.20 5.23
N PRO A 46 23.77 8.02 5.45
CA PRO A 46 24.34 7.00 6.33
C PRO A 46 25.75 6.54 5.92
N TRP A 47 26.02 6.44 4.62
CA TRP A 47 27.30 6.03 4.07
C TRP A 47 28.37 7.10 4.22
N GLU A 48 28.03 8.38 3.99
CA GLU A 48 28.96 9.49 4.23
C GLU A 48 29.32 9.59 5.71
N LYS A 49 28.34 9.43 6.62
CA LYS A 49 28.60 9.39 8.08
C LYS A 49 29.53 8.24 8.48
N TRP A 50 29.50 7.13 7.74
CA TRP A 50 30.43 6.03 7.96
C TRP A 50 31.82 6.37 7.42
N ALA A 51 31.92 6.92 6.20
CA ALA A 51 33.18 7.31 5.59
C ALA A 51 33.91 8.44 6.36
N THR A 52 33.18 9.47 6.82
CA THR A 52 33.78 10.66 7.47
C THR A 52 33.98 10.48 8.97
N HIS A 53 33.01 9.88 9.67
CA HIS A 53 33.02 9.78 11.14
C HIS A 53 33.26 8.34 11.65
N GLY A 54 33.30 7.33 10.77
CA GLY A 54 33.46 5.92 11.13
C GLY A 54 32.29 5.35 11.93
N ARG A 55 31.08 5.92 11.82
CA ARG A 55 29.87 5.40 12.46
C ARG A 55 29.18 4.41 11.54
N PHE A 56 29.16 3.13 11.93
CA PHE A 56 28.54 2.07 11.15
C PHE A 56 27.03 2.32 10.91
N PRO A 57 26.50 2.12 9.69
CA PRO A 57 25.12 2.45 9.35
C PRO A 57 24.12 1.37 9.82
N TYR A 58 23.94 1.26 11.14
CA TYR A 58 23.05 0.27 11.78
C TYR A 58 21.60 0.28 11.25
N LYS A 59 21.05 1.46 10.93
CA LYS A 59 19.67 1.55 10.42
C LYS A 59 19.52 0.92 9.04
N LEU A 60 20.50 1.13 8.15
CA LEU A 60 20.48 0.58 6.81
C LEU A 60 20.64 -0.94 6.85
N THR A 61 21.59 -1.42 7.66
CA THR A 61 21.83 -2.86 7.81
C THR A 61 20.64 -3.58 8.40
N LEU A 62 19.98 -3.02 9.42
CA LEU A 62 18.73 -3.57 9.94
C LEU A 62 17.59 -3.54 8.90
N HIS A 63 17.50 -2.48 8.10
CA HIS A 63 16.49 -2.39 7.04
C HIS A 63 16.69 -3.48 5.98
N VAL A 64 17.91 -3.61 5.45
CA VAL A 64 18.26 -4.65 4.46
C VAL A 64 18.07 -6.04 5.03
N ALA A 65 18.49 -6.27 6.29
CA ALA A 65 18.26 -7.55 6.96
C ALA A 65 16.77 -7.88 7.06
N LEU A 66 15.93 -6.90 7.44
CA LEU A 66 14.49 -7.10 7.55
C LEU A 66 13.84 -7.38 6.19
N VAL A 67 14.29 -6.70 5.12
CA VAL A 67 13.84 -6.96 3.75
C VAL A 67 14.20 -8.38 3.32
N LEU A 68 15.44 -8.82 3.54
CA LEU A 68 15.89 -10.17 3.17
C LEU A 68 15.19 -11.27 3.98
N VAL A 69 15.02 -11.07 5.29
CA VAL A 69 14.34 -12.04 6.16
C VAL A 69 12.86 -12.16 5.79
N THR A 70 12.17 -11.04 5.58
CA THR A 70 10.74 -11.07 5.18
C THR A 70 10.55 -11.61 3.76
N PHE A 71 11.51 -11.38 2.86
CA PHE A 71 11.52 -12.02 1.54
C PHE A 71 11.68 -13.54 1.63
N ALA A 72 12.67 -14.01 2.39
CA ALA A 72 12.90 -15.44 2.60
C ALA A 72 11.68 -16.12 3.26
N GLN A 73 11.05 -15.45 4.22
CA GLN A 73 9.82 -15.89 4.85
C GLN A 73 8.69 -16.07 3.81
N MET A 74 8.53 -15.12 2.88
CA MET A 74 7.49 -15.19 1.83
C MET A 74 7.77 -16.29 0.80
N GLN A 75 9.04 -16.48 0.40
CA GLN A 75 9.43 -17.55 -0.53
C GLN A 75 9.17 -18.94 0.06
N LEU A 76 9.47 -19.12 1.34
CA LEU A 76 9.20 -20.37 2.03
C LEU A 76 7.69 -20.66 2.08
N TYR A 77 6.87 -19.64 2.32
CA TYR A 77 5.42 -19.79 2.28
C TYR A 77 4.91 -20.20 0.90
N ASP A 78 5.36 -19.51 -0.16
CA ASP A 78 4.89 -19.74 -1.51
C ASP A 78 5.13 -21.19 -1.93
N ALA A 79 6.32 -21.71 -1.61
CA ALA A 79 6.69 -23.09 -1.85
C ALA A 79 5.83 -24.12 -1.08
N GLN A 80 5.26 -23.76 0.07
CA GLN A 80 4.53 -24.70 0.94
C GLN A 80 3.01 -24.63 0.76
N ASN A 81 2.42 -23.44 0.77
CA ASN A 81 0.97 -23.32 0.97
C ASN A 81 0.23 -22.66 -0.20
N ALA A 82 0.88 -21.81 -0.99
CA ALA A 82 0.18 -21.06 -2.04
C ALA A 82 -0.44 -21.99 -3.09
N ALA A 83 0.33 -22.97 -3.57
CA ALA A 83 -0.15 -23.96 -4.54
C ALA A 83 -1.35 -24.75 -3.99
N TYR A 84 -1.28 -25.18 -2.73
CA TYR A 84 -2.35 -25.91 -2.06
C TYR A 84 -3.63 -25.08 -1.90
N MET A 85 -3.52 -23.82 -1.45
CA MET A 85 -4.67 -22.92 -1.29
C MET A 85 -5.37 -22.66 -2.64
N HIS A 86 -4.60 -22.43 -3.71
CA HIS A 86 -5.14 -22.24 -5.05
C HIS A 86 -5.79 -23.51 -5.62
N ALA A 87 -5.19 -24.68 -5.37
CA ALA A 87 -5.76 -25.95 -5.77
C ALA A 87 -7.07 -26.25 -5.04
N SER A 88 -7.12 -26.05 -3.72
CA SER A 88 -8.31 -26.29 -2.89
C SER A 88 -9.51 -25.46 -3.36
N HIS A 89 -9.31 -24.17 -3.63
CA HIS A 89 -10.39 -23.31 -4.14
C HIS A 89 -10.93 -23.78 -5.51
N ARG A 90 -10.07 -24.33 -6.37
CA ARG A 90 -10.49 -24.93 -7.65
C ARG A 90 -11.24 -26.24 -7.44
N ASN A 91 -10.81 -27.07 -6.49
CA ASN A 91 -11.48 -28.32 -6.14
C ASN A 91 -12.90 -28.06 -5.62
N TRP A 92 -13.07 -27.07 -4.73
CA TRP A 92 -14.40 -26.68 -4.23
C TRP A 92 -15.34 -26.24 -5.35
N ALA A 93 -14.82 -25.46 -6.31
CA ALA A 93 -15.59 -25.05 -7.47
C ALA A 93 -15.98 -26.24 -8.35
N PHE A 94 -15.09 -27.23 -8.51
CA PHE A 94 -15.36 -28.43 -9.30
C PHE A 94 -16.41 -29.34 -8.66
N PHE A 95 -16.30 -29.61 -7.36
CA PHE A 95 -17.21 -30.53 -6.67
C PHE A 95 -18.58 -29.91 -6.36
N PHE A 96 -18.63 -28.65 -5.94
CA PHE A 96 -19.85 -28.06 -5.37
C PHE A 96 -20.63 -27.15 -6.31
N LEU A 97 -20.07 -26.77 -7.46
CA LEU A 97 -20.85 -26.10 -8.50
C LEU A 97 -21.46 -27.16 -9.43
N PRO A 98 -22.71 -26.96 -9.88
CA PRO A 98 -23.33 -27.88 -10.81
C PRO A 98 -22.51 -27.96 -12.12
N PRO A 99 -22.43 -29.15 -12.74
CA PRO A 99 -21.65 -29.34 -13.96
C PRO A 99 -22.17 -28.41 -15.07
N ALA A 100 -21.25 -27.74 -15.75
CA ALA A 100 -21.59 -26.92 -16.91
C ALA A 100 -21.88 -27.83 -18.11
N ALA A 101 -23.01 -27.61 -18.79
CA ALA A 101 -23.39 -28.40 -19.95
C ALA A 101 -22.55 -28.06 -21.20
N GLU A 102 -21.84 -26.92 -21.22
CA GLU A 102 -21.13 -26.42 -22.40
C GLU A 102 -19.83 -25.67 -22.04
N ILE A 103 -18.84 -25.75 -22.95
CA ILE A 103 -17.50 -25.12 -22.91
C ILE A 103 -17.61 -23.62 -23.24
N GLY A 104 -18.59 -22.93 -22.66
CA GLY A 104 -18.73 -21.48 -22.77
C GLY A 104 -17.73 -20.74 -21.88
N VAL A 105 -17.58 -19.43 -22.10
CA VAL A 105 -16.77 -18.52 -21.25
C VAL A 105 -17.50 -18.24 -19.93
N VAL A 106 -17.87 -19.28 -19.19
CA VAL A 106 -18.48 -19.13 -17.87
C VAL A 106 -17.37 -18.84 -16.86
N PRO A 107 -17.51 -17.84 -15.97
CA PRO A 107 -16.53 -17.60 -14.92
C PRO A 107 -16.25 -18.89 -14.15
N ARG A 108 -14.97 -19.21 -13.88
CA ARG A 108 -14.57 -20.51 -13.28
C ARG A 108 -15.34 -20.84 -11.99
N PHE A 109 -15.81 -19.82 -11.27
CA PHE A 109 -16.41 -19.93 -9.93
C PHE A 109 -17.90 -19.56 -9.85
N GLN A 110 -18.59 -19.40 -10.99
CA GLN A 110 -20.02 -19.05 -11.03
C GLN A 110 -20.78 -19.88 -12.07
N ARG A 111 -22.06 -20.20 -11.82
CA ARG A 111 -22.98 -20.85 -12.75
C ARG A 111 -24.35 -20.17 -12.69
N ASP A 112 -24.97 -19.98 -13.85
CA ASP A 112 -26.28 -19.33 -13.93
C ASP A 112 -27.38 -20.35 -14.24
N LEU A 113 -28.47 -20.28 -13.48
CA LEU A 113 -29.61 -21.19 -13.55
C LEU A 113 -30.88 -20.42 -13.86
N PHE A 114 -31.58 -20.84 -14.92
CA PHE A 114 -32.76 -20.17 -15.45
C PHE A 114 -34.08 -20.93 -15.22
N THR A 115 -34.04 -22.16 -14.71
CA THR A 115 -35.24 -23.00 -14.56
C THR A 115 -35.36 -23.59 -13.16
N ILE A 116 -36.59 -23.65 -12.64
CA ILE A 116 -36.92 -24.24 -11.34
C ILE A 116 -36.37 -25.67 -11.23
N ASN A 117 -36.52 -26.48 -12.27
CA ASN A 117 -36.08 -27.87 -12.24
C ASN A 117 -34.56 -27.98 -12.13
N ARG A 118 -33.80 -27.20 -12.94
CA ARG A 118 -32.34 -27.18 -12.84
C ARG A 118 -31.87 -26.66 -11.48
N THR A 119 -32.53 -25.65 -10.92
CA THR A 119 -32.17 -25.17 -9.57
C THR A 119 -32.46 -26.22 -8.51
N MET A 120 -33.59 -26.91 -8.60
CA MET A 120 -33.89 -28.03 -7.71
C MET A 120 -32.81 -29.10 -7.77
N THR A 121 -32.47 -29.55 -8.98
CA THR A 121 -31.40 -30.53 -9.19
C THR A 121 -30.05 -30.04 -8.68
N ALA A 122 -29.71 -28.76 -8.87
CA ALA A 122 -28.44 -28.20 -8.39
C ALA A 122 -28.35 -28.14 -6.86
N VAL A 123 -29.45 -27.82 -6.17
CA VAL A 123 -29.54 -27.82 -4.70
C VAL A 123 -29.32 -29.23 -4.14
N HIS A 124 -29.95 -30.24 -4.74
CA HIS A 124 -29.74 -31.64 -4.35
C HIS A 124 -28.34 -32.16 -4.72
N TYR A 125 -27.85 -31.81 -5.91
CA TYR A 125 -26.50 -32.16 -6.35
C TYR A 125 -25.45 -31.68 -5.35
N LEU A 126 -25.57 -30.47 -4.81
CA LEU A 126 -24.60 -29.95 -3.84
C LEU A 126 -24.63 -30.75 -2.53
N ARG A 127 -25.82 -31.07 -1.99
CA ARG A 127 -25.95 -31.97 -0.82
C ARG A 127 -25.25 -33.29 -1.10
N ASP A 128 -25.55 -33.91 -2.24
CA ASP A 128 -25.03 -35.23 -2.59
C ASP A 128 -23.51 -35.20 -2.83
N ALA A 129 -23.00 -34.13 -3.44
CA ALA A 129 -21.57 -33.88 -3.62
C ALA A 129 -20.84 -33.78 -2.28
N TYR A 130 -21.41 -33.08 -1.29
CA TYR A 130 -20.82 -33.02 0.06
C TYR A 130 -20.71 -34.42 0.68
N PHE A 131 -21.80 -35.20 0.74
CA PHE A 131 -21.79 -36.52 1.38
C PHE A 131 -21.09 -37.62 0.58
N SER A 132 -20.72 -37.37 -0.68
CA SER A 132 -19.96 -38.31 -1.51
C SER A 132 -18.49 -37.93 -1.68
N ILE A 133 -18.08 -36.72 -1.29
CA ILE A 133 -16.75 -36.19 -1.60
C ILE A 133 -15.62 -37.12 -1.13
N SER A 134 -15.71 -37.68 0.09
CA SER A 134 -14.67 -38.58 0.63
C SER A 134 -14.41 -39.82 -0.24
N ASN A 135 -15.44 -40.32 -0.94
CA ASN A 135 -15.30 -41.46 -1.85
C ASN A 135 -15.01 -41.04 -3.30
N ALA A 136 -15.42 -39.83 -3.70
CA ALA A 136 -15.35 -39.35 -5.07
C ALA A 136 -14.05 -38.58 -5.38
N SER A 137 -13.42 -37.95 -4.37
CA SER A 137 -12.21 -37.17 -4.55
C SER A 137 -10.94 -38.02 -4.51
N VAL A 138 -9.92 -37.58 -5.25
CA VAL A 138 -8.56 -38.13 -5.15
C VAL A 138 -7.89 -37.71 -3.81
N ALA A 139 -8.24 -36.52 -3.32
CA ALA A 139 -7.83 -36.06 -1.99
C ALA A 139 -8.63 -36.78 -0.90
N ASN A 140 -8.02 -36.97 0.27
CA ASN A 140 -8.68 -37.59 1.41
C ASN A 140 -9.36 -36.54 2.28
N TYR A 141 -10.51 -36.04 1.83
CA TYR A 141 -11.30 -35.09 2.61
C TYR A 141 -12.05 -35.83 3.73
N GLU A 142 -11.86 -35.36 4.95
CA GLU A 142 -12.50 -35.90 6.15
C GLU A 142 -13.68 -35.03 6.59
N TYR A 143 -14.76 -35.69 7.01
CA TYR A 143 -15.90 -35.02 7.62
C TYR A 143 -15.65 -34.74 9.09
N LEU A 144 -16.07 -33.58 9.55
CA LEU A 144 -16.28 -33.37 10.98
C LEU A 144 -17.46 -34.22 11.44
N ARG A 145 -17.36 -34.77 12.65
CA ARG A 145 -18.38 -35.64 13.24
C ARG A 145 -19.01 -34.98 14.45
N THR A 146 -20.31 -35.23 14.64
CA THR A 146 -21.04 -34.82 15.84
C THR A 146 -20.58 -35.63 17.06
N THR A 147 -21.02 -35.25 18.26
CA THR A 147 -20.75 -36.01 19.49
C THR A 147 -21.30 -37.45 19.44
N ALA A 148 -22.29 -37.71 18.59
CA ALA A 148 -22.85 -39.04 18.34
C ALA A 148 -22.03 -39.87 17.33
N GLY A 149 -20.99 -39.29 16.71
CA GLY A 149 -20.15 -39.96 15.70
C GLY A 149 -20.69 -39.89 14.27
N GLU A 150 -21.84 -39.25 14.05
CA GLU A 150 -22.43 -39.04 12.73
C GLU A 150 -21.71 -37.92 11.97
N ILE A 151 -21.77 -37.96 10.63
CA ILE A 151 -21.24 -36.87 9.78
C ILE A 151 -21.99 -35.58 10.12
N GLN A 152 -21.24 -34.48 10.31
CA GLN A 152 -21.83 -33.19 10.63
C GLN A 152 -22.82 -32.77 9.52
N PRO A 153 -24.07 -32.44 9.88
CA PRO A 153 -25.07 -32.05 8.90
C PRO A 153 -24.66 -30.74 8.23
N LEU A 154 -25.04 -30.62 6.96
CA LEU A 154 -24.80 -29.44 6.16
C LEU A 154 -25.72 -28.31 6.64
N LYS A 155 -25.14 -27.12 6.86
CA LYS A 155 -25.92 -25.93 7.25
C LYS A 155 -26.45 -25.25 6.00
N LEU A 156 -27.77 -25.11 5.93
CA LEU A 156 -28.49 -24.48 4.84
C LEU A 156 -29.26 -23.26 5.36
N MET A 157 -28.91 -22.07 4.89
CA MET A 157 -29.65 -20.85 5.17
C MET A 157 -30.53 -20.50 3.98
N VAL A 158 -31.83 -20.35 4.19
CA VAL A 158 -32.77 -19.95 3.14
C VAL A 158 -33.39 -18.61 3.51
N SER A 159 -33.14 -17.59 2.70
CA SER A 159 -33.72 -16.26 2.85
C SER A 159 -34.89 -16.08 1.90
N ARG A 160 -36.04 -15.68 2.43
CA ARG A 160 -37.29 -15.45 1.69
C ARG A 160 -37.92 -14.12 2.07
N VAL A 161 -38.69 -13.56 1.15
CA VAL A 161 -39.56 -12.41 1.41
C VAL A 161 -40.93 -12.92 1.79
N LEU A 162 -41.40 -12.52 2.97
CA LEU A 162 -42.76 -12.75 3.45
C LEU A 162 -43.76 -11.87 2.69
N PRO A 163 -45.07 -12.21 2.70
CA PRO A 163 -46.08 -11.41 2.01
C PRO A 163 -46.14 -9.93 2.44
N HIS A 164 -45.66 -9.62 3.65
CA HIS A 164 -45.63 -8.27 4.23
C HIS A 164 -44.38 -7.47 3.82
N GLY A 165 -43.46 -8.08 3.06
CA GLY A 165 -42.22 -7.46 2.59
C GLY A 165 -40.99 -7.76 3.47
N ASP A 166 -41.19 -8.30 4.67
CA ASP A 166 -40.09 -8.64 5.58
C ASP A 166 -39.24 -9.80 5.07
N LEU A 167 -37.92 -9.69 5.26
CA LEU A 167 -36.97 -10.75 4.92
C LEU A 167 -36.85 -11.73 6.09
N GLU A 168 -37.31 -12.95 5.89
CA GLU A 168 -37.13 -14.05 6.84
C GLU A 168 -35.95 -14.92 6.38
N THR A 169 -35.04 -15.25 7.28
CA THR A 169 -33.96 -16.19 7.02
C THR A 169 -34.06 -17.35 7.99
N GLN A 170 -34.23 -18.56 7.47
CA GLN A 170 -34.37 -19.78 8.25
C GLN A 170 -33.17 -20.71 8.03
N GLU A 171 -32.68 -21.27 9.13
CA GLU A 171 -31.60 -22.26 9.14
C GLU A 171 -32.18 -23.69 9.11
N TYR A 172 -31.63 -24.53 8.25
CA TYR A 172 -31.95 -25.95 8.14
C TYR A 172 -30.64 -26.74 8.27
N LEU A 173 -30.68 -27.81 9.05
CA LEU A 173 -29.59 -28.80 9.13
C LEU A 173 -29.97 -29.98 8.25
N VAL A 174 -29.15 -30.25 7.24
CA VAL A 174 -29.43 -31.28 6.22
C VAL A 174 -28.46 -32.44 6.39
N SER A 175 -29.01 -33.62 6.65
CA SER A 175 -28.26 -34.87 6.82
C SER A 175 -28.27 -35.71 5.54
N GLN A 176 -27.41 -36.72 5.47
CA GLN A 176 -27.28 -37.58 4.28
C GLN A 176 -28.56 -38.36 3.96
N THR A 177 -29.30 -38.77 4.99
CA THR A 177 -30.51 -39.59 4.88
C THR A 177 -31.77 -38.79 4.58
N ASP A 178 -31.69 -37.47 4.60
CA ASP A 178 -32.86 -36.61 4.40
C ASP A 178 -33.30 -36.65 2.95
N GLU A 179 -34.56 -37.02 2.70
CA GLU A 179 -35.12 -37.01 1.34
C GLU A 179 -35.16 -35.59 0.75
N THR A 180 -35.36 -34.58 1.61
CA THR A 180 -35.49 -33.18 1.23
C THR A 180 -34.25 -32.36 1.60
N VAL A 181 -33.99 -31.28 0.86
CA VAL A 181 -32.93 -30.33 1.21
C VAL A 181 -33.61 -29.09 1.79
N GLY A 182 -33.86 -29.10 3.10
CA GLY A 182 -34.67 -28.08 3.77
C GLY A 182 -36.04 -27.92 3.11
N PRO A 183 -36.39 -26.76 2.54
CA PRO A 183 -37.68 -26.55 1.87
C PRO A 183 -37.73 -27.06 0.43
N PHE A 184 -36.64 -27.60 -0.09
CA PHE A 184 -36.57 -28.13 -1.45
C PHE A 184 -36.93 -29.62 -1.42
N ASP A 185 -38.24 -29.90 -1.45
CA ASP A 185 -38.76 -31.27 -1.59
C ASP A 185 -39.07 -31.61 -3.07
N PRO A 186 -38.45 -32.67 -3.64
CA PRO A 186 -38.72 -33.14 -5.00
C PRO A 186 -40.20 -33.41 -5.28
N LYS A 187 -40.95 -33.89 -4.27
CA LYS A 187 -42.36 -34.30 -4.35
C LYS A 187 -43.33 -33.11 -4.40
N MET A 188 -42.85 -31.88 -4.20
CA MET A 188 -43.68 -30.68 -4.29
C MET A 188 -44.37 -30.55 -5.66
N THR A 189 -45.64 -30.13 -5.62
CA THR A 189 -46.39 -29.76 -6.81
C THR A 189 -45.74 -28.57 -7.51
N LEU A 190 -46.02 -28.40 -8.81
CA LEU A 190 -45.49 -27.28 -9.60
C LEU A 190 -45.86 -25.92 -8.99
N TRP A 191 -47.06 -25.80 -8.41
CA TRP A 191 -47.51 -24.57 -7.76
C TRP A 191 -46.69 -24.25 -6.51
N GLN A 192 -46.45 -25.25 -5.65
CA GLN A 192 -45.61 -25.08 -4.44
C GLN A 192 -44.18 -24.68 -4.82
N LYS A 193 -43.59 -25.33 -5.83
CA LYS A 193 -42.25 -24.97 -6.35
C LYS A 193 -42.24 -23.51 -6.83
N LYS A 194 -43.20 -23.10 -7.67
CA LYS A 194 -43.29 -21.71 -8.15
C LYS A 194 -43.46 -20.72 -7.01
N HIS A 195 -44.29 -21.03 -6.02
CA HIS A 195 -44.50 -20.17 -4.85
C HIS A 195 -43.20 -19.99 -4.04
N LEU A 196 -42.49 -21.09 -3.77
CA LEU A 196 -41.20 -21.07 -3.09
C LEU A 196 -40.19 -20.18 -3.83
N PHE A 197 -39.96 -20.42 -5.11
CA PHE A 197 -38.97 -19.69 -5.90
C PHE A 197 -39.31 -18.20 -6.11
N ARG A 198 -40.60 -17.82 -6.09
CA ARG A 198 -41.02 -16.41 -6.12
C ARG A 198 -40.69 -15.66 -4.85
N SER A 199 -40.80 -16.32 -3.70
CA SER A 199 -40.46 -15.73 -2.39
C SER A 199 -38.95 -15.77 -2.11
N LEU A 200 -38.18 -16.58 -2.84
CA LEU A 200 -36.77 -16.85 -2.58
C LEU A 200 -35.88 -15.65 -2.92
N ARG A 201 -34.89 -15.37 -2.06
CA ARG A 201 -33.84 -14.35 -2.31
C ARG A 201 -32.45 -14.95 -2.35
N ALA A 202 -32.13 -15.80 -1.39
CA ALA A 202 -30.82 -16.46 -1.34
C ALA A 202 -30.93 -17.83 -0.68
N VAL A 203 -30.10 -18.76 -1.13
CA VAL A 203 -29.83 -20.04 -0.47
C VAL A 203 -28.33 -20.12 -0.25
N ARG A 204 -27.90 -20.31 0.99
CA ARG A 204 -26.47 -20.46 1.31
C ARG A 204 -26.22 -21.80 1.96
N PHE A 205 -25.28 -22.54 1.38
CA PHE A 205 -24.73 -23.76 1.92
C PHE A 205 -23.43 -23.43 2.63
N SER A 206 -23.27 -23.94 3.84
CA SER A 206 -22.10 -23.74 4.67
C SER A 206 -21.79 -25.07 5.35
N PHE A 207 -20.58 -25.57 5.17
CA PHE A 207 -20.17 -26.85 5.76
C PHE A 207 -18.66 -26.91 5.96
N PRO A 208 -18.20 -27.53 7.07
CA PRO A 208 -16.79 -27.73 7.31
C PRO A 208 -16.29 -29.03 6.65
N LEU A 209 -15.09 -28.98 6.07
CA LEU A 209 -14.34 -30.12 5.58
C LEU A 209 -12.91 -30.06 6.11
N ARG A 210 -12.39 -31.20 6.52
CA ARG A 210 -11.02 -31.33 6.96
C ARG A 210 -10.17 -31.95 5.87
N ASP A 211 -8.97 -31.42 5.70
CA ASP A 211 -7.99 -31.92 4.75
C ASP A 211 -6.60 -31.93 5.37
N HIS A 212 -5.84 -32.97 5.04
CA HIS A 212 -4.49 -33.18 5.55
C HIS A 212 -3.49 -33.02 4.40
N GLN A 213 -2.70 -31.94 4.46
CA GLN A 213 -1.66 -31.67 3.49
C GLN A 213 -0.32 -32.17 4.00
N PHE A 214 0.29 -33.06 3.23
CA PHE A 214 1.64 -33.59 3.47
C PHE A 214 2.61 -32.94 2.48
N GLY A 215 3.53 -32.14 2.99
CA GLY A 215 4.68 -31.63 2.23
C GLY A 215 5.97 -32.30 2.67
N GLU A 216 7.07 -32.02 1.98
CA GLU A 216 8.39 -32.61 2.29
C GLU A 216 8.88 -32.27 3.72
N PHE A 217 8.50 -31.10 4.23
CA PHE A 217 8.99 -30.56 5.51
C PHE A 217 7.89 -30.13 6.48
N TYR A 218 6.62 -30.30 6.11
CA TYR A 218 5.48 -29.89 6.91
C TYR A 218 4.32 -30.87 6.74
N GLU A 219 3.53 -31.00 7.80
CA GLU A 219 2.26 -31.70 7.80
C GLU A 219 1.27 -30.73 8.45
N GLU A 220 0.33 -30.24 7.66
CA GLU A 220 -0.68 -29.30 8.13
C GLU A 220 -2.08 -29.89 7.92
N CYS A 221 -2.90 -29.76 8.95
CA CYS A 221 -4.32 -30.08 8.90
C CYS A 221 -5.10 -28.78 8.76
N PHE A 222 -5.86 -28.67 7.67
CA PHE A 222 -6.72 -27.55 7.37
C PHE A 222 -8.17 -27.93 7.58
N GLU A 223 -8.91 -27.06 8.24
CA GLU A 223 -10.35 -27.11 8.37
C GLU A 223 -10.93 -25.97 7.53
N TRP A 224 -11.47 -26.36 6.38
CA TRP A 224 -12.11 -25.49 5.41
C TRP A 224 -13.57 -25.33 5.75
N HIS A 225 -14.05 -24.10 5.78
CA HIS A 225 -15.46 -23.77 5.83
C HIS A 225 -15.89 -23.31 4.45
N VAL A 226 -16.48 -24.23 3.69
CA VAL A 226 -16.86 -24.01 2.30
C VAL A 226 -18.23 -23.36 2.25
N ASN A 227 -18.34 -22.25 1.52
CA ASN A 227 -19.55 -21.45 1.39
C ASN A 227 -19.99 -21.41 -0.08
N VAL A 228 -21.20 -21.89 -0.37
CA VAL A 228 -21.79 -21.83 -1.72
C VAL A 228 -23.12 -21.12 -1.66
N ALA A 229 -23.28 -20.07 -2.48
CA ALA A 229 -24.47 -19.24 -2.47
C ALA A 229 -25.21 -19.28 -3.81
N PHE A 230 -26.51 -19.55 -3.74
CA PHE A 230 -27.48 -19.37 -4.81
C PHE A 230 -28.17 -18.02 -4.57
N LYS A 231 -27.83 -17.00 -5.36
CA LYS A 231 -28.40 -15.65 -5.26
C LYS A 231 -29.39 -15.44 -6.38
N VAL A 232 -30.61 -15.03 -6.03
CA VAL A 232 -31.63 -14.67 -7.01
C VAL A 232 -31.36 -13.26 -7.52
N ILE A 233 -31.19 -13.10 -8.84
CA ILE A 233 -31.01 -11.81 -9.51
C ILE A 233 -32.31 -11.47 -10.24
N GLU A 234 -32.84 -10.28 -9.93
CA GLU A 234 -34.03 -9.69 -10.56
C GLU A 234 -35.26 -10.63 -10.61
N SER A 235 -35.30 -11.62 -9.72
CA SER A 235 -36.34 -12.67 -9.70
C SER A 235 -36.44 -13.53 -10.97
N ALA A 236 -35.46 -13.43 -11.89
CA ALA A 236 -35.47 -14.09 -13.19
C ALA A 236 -34.42 -15.22 -13.30
N GLN A 237 -33.25 -15.04 -12.70
CA GLN A 237 -32.15 -15.99 -12.75
C GLN A 237 -31.53 -16.22 -11.38
N ILE A 238 -30.87 -17.36 -11.20
CA ILE A 238 -30.22 -17.74 -9.96
C ILE A 238 -28.75 -18.00 -10.24
N HIS A 239 -27.89 -17.17 -9.65
CA HIS A 239 -26.45 -17.30 -9.75
C HIS A 239 -25.94 -18.16 -8.61
N VAL A 240 -25.32 -19.28 -8.94
CA VAL A 240 -24.62 -20.15 -8.02
C VAL A 240 -23.15 -19.77 -8.05
N GLN A 241 -22.59 -19.37 -6.92
CA GLN A 241 -21.18 -19.03 -6.82
C GLN A 241 -20.57 -19.63 -5.57
N LEU A 242 -19.29 -19.97 -5.68
CA LEU A 242 -18.45 -20.26 -4.53
C LEU A 242 -18.11 -18.92 -3.86
N GLU A 243 -18.60 -18.69 -2.64
CA GLU A 243 -18.22 -17.52 -1.84
C GLU A 243 -16.83 -17.76 -1.22
N ASP A 244 -16.26 -16.70 -0.64
CA ASP A 244 -14.98 -16.81 0.07
C ASP A 244 -15.06 -17.92 1.13
N CYS A 245 -14.25 -18.95 0.93
CA CYS A 245 -14.13 -20.06 1.87
C CYS A 245 -13.22 -19.63 3.00
N GLU A 246 -13.65 -19.86 4.24
CA GLU A 246 -12.77 -19.64 5.39
C GLU A 246 -11.91 -20.88 5.58
N VAL A 247 -10.69 -20.69 6.04
CA VAL A 247 -9.82 -21.81 6.37
C VAL A 247 -9.17 -21.54 7.71
N SER A 248 -9.09 -22.59 8.51
CA SER A 248 -8.44 -22.57 9.81
C SER A 248 -7.58 -23.81 9.94
N ARG A 249 -6.70 -23.84 10.93
CA ARG A 249 -5.96 -25.06 11.24
C ARG A 249 -6.74 -25.89 12.23
N CYS A 250 -6.64 -27.21 12.06
CA CYS A 250 -7.25 -28.14 12.99
C CYS A 250 -6.66 -27.95 14.40
N THR A 251 -7.51 -28.05 15.41
CA THR A 251 -7.07 -28.11 16.80
C THR A 251 -6.36 -29.45 17.03
N SER A 252 -5.06 -29.41 17.32
CA SER A 252 -4.31 -30.65 17.53
C SER A 252 -4.72 -31.30 18.84
N ILE A 253 -5.25 -32.52 18.77
CA ILE A 253 -5.68 -33.33 19.93
C ILE A 253 -4.45 -33.85 20.72
N HIS A 254 -3.27 -33.87 20.08
CA HIS A 254 -2.02 -34.25 20.70
C HIS A 254 -1.05 -33.07 20.71
N PRO A 255 -0.70 -32.50 21.88
CA PRO A 255 0.26 -31.41 21.95
C PRO A 255 1.62 -31.92 21.45
N ARG A 256 2.00 -31.50 20.23
CA ARG A 256 3.35 -31.71 19.72
C ARG A 256 4.34 -30.99 20.65
N PRO A 257 5.53 -31.56 20.91
CA PRO A 257 6.57 -30.88 21.68
C PRO A 257 6.80 -29.45 21.15
N PHE A 258 6.99 -28.48 22.04
CA PHE A 258 7.18 -27.08 21.65
C PHE A 258 8.25 -26.91 20.56
N TRP A 259 9.38 -27.61 20.67
CA TRP A 259 10.48 -27.55 19.70
C TRP A 259 10.16 -28.14 18.32
N THR A 260 9.31 -29.19 18.26
CA THR A 260 8.88 -29.75 16.98
C THR A 260 7.90 -28.81 16.29
N THR A 261 6.98 -28.21 17.05
CA THR A 261 6.05 -27.20 16.54
C THR A 261 6.80 -25.95 16.07
N ALA A 262 7.69 -25.40 16.90
CA ALA A 262 8.47 -24.21 16.55
C ALA A 262 9.35 -24.41 15.29
N ARG A 263 9.88 -25.63 15.07
CA ARG A 263 10.70 -25.98 13.90
C ARG A 263 9.86 -26.24 12.64
N GLN A 264 8.81 -27.05 12.73
CA GLN A 264 7.96 -27.39 11.58
C GLN A 264 7.09 -26.22 11.12
N SER A 265 6.68 -25.37 12.05
CA SER A 265 5.84 -24.21 11.78
C SER A 265 6.64 -22.93 11.49
N PHE A 266 7.97 -23.00 11.37
CA PHE A 266 8.86 -21.85 11.12
C PHE A 266 8.57 -20.58 11.96
N VAL A 267 7.92 -20.72 13.12
CA VAL A 267 7.48 -19.63 14.00
C VAL A 267 8.68 -18.80 14.46
N TRP A 268 9.85 -19.43 14.54
CA TRP A 268 11.12 -18.76 14.82
C TRP A 268 11.43 -17.62 13.83
N MET A 269 11.00 -17.70 12.57
CA MET A 269 11.17 -16.60 11.60
C MET A 269 10.36 -15.37 12.04
N HIS A 270 9.12 -15.53 12.50
CA HIS A 270 8.32 -14.43 13.03
C HIS A 270 8.96 -13.81 14.28
N VAL A 271 9.56 -14.62 15.15
CA VAL A 271 10.32 -14.13 16.32
C VAL A 271 11.53 -13.30 15.88
N VAL A 272 12.29 -13.78 14.89
CA VAL A 272 13.44 -13.05 14.33
C VAL A 272 12.99 -11.71 13.74
N VAL A 273 11.93 -11.70 12.92
CA VAL A 273 11.37 -10.46 12.33
C VAL A 273 10.91 -9.50 13.43
N ALA A 274 10.24 -10.00 14.48
CA ALA A 274 9.79 -9.18 15.60
C ALA A 274 10.97 -8.53 16.34
N ILE A 275 12.03 -9.31 16.67
CA ILE A 275 13.21 -8.79 17.36
C ILE A 275 13.91 -7.72 16.52
N VAL A 276 14.17 -8.00 15.23
CA VAL A 276 14.82 -7.06 14.32
C VAL A 276 13.97 -5.80 14.14
N SER A 277 12.65 -5.95 14.01
CA SER A 277 11.70 -4.83 13.90
C SER A 277 11.69 -3.95 15.15
N ILE A 278 11.67 -4.55 16.37
CA ILE A 278 11.71 -3.80 17.63
C ILE A 278 13.02 -3.01 17.76
N LEU A 279 14.16 -3.64 17.49
CA LEU A 279 15.47 -2.98 17.53
C LEU A 279 15.52 -1.80 16.54
N TYR A 280 15.03 -2.02 15.33
CA TYR A 280 15.01 -0.98 14.30
C TYR A 280 14.02 0.14 14.63
N MET A 281 12.85 -0.18 15.18
CA MET A 281 11.84 0.77 15.62
C MET A 281 12.39 1.65 16.75
N ALA A 282 13.14 1.09 17.71
CA ALA A 282 13.79 1.87 18.77
C ALA A 282 14.80 2.89 18.20
N LEU A 283 15.59 2.49 17.20
CA LEU A 283 16.52 3.39 16.51
C LEU A 283 15.81 4.45 15.66
N SER A 284 14.69 4.09 15.03
CA SER A 284 13.86 5.02 14.26
C SER A 284 13.21 6.04 15.17
N LEU A 285 12.59 5.61 16.28
CA LEU A 285 11.97 6.48 17.28
C LEU A 285 13.00 7.41 17.94
N LYS A 286 14.20 6.92 18.23
CA LYS A 286 15.30 7.75 18.74
C LYS A 286 15.70 8.84 17.74
N ALA A 287 15.65 8.56 16.45
CA ALA A 287 15.94 9.54 15.41
C ALA A 287 14.80 10.55 15.22
N LEU A 288 13.55 10.09 15.27
CA LEU A 288 12.38 10.94 15.20
C LEU A 288 12.31 11.88 16.42
N ARG A 289 12.56 11.36 17.64
CA ARG A 289 12.63 12.17 18.86
C ARG A 289 13.70 13.25 18.78
N ARG A 290 14.84 12.96 18.16
CA ARG A 290 15.89 13.95 17.90
C ARG A 290 15.45 15.01 16.89
N SER A 291 14.81 14.61 15.78
CA SER A 291 14.25 15.55 14.79
C SER A 291 13.16 16.44 15.42
N PHE A 292 12.32 15.87 16.28
CA PHE A 292 11.33 16.64 17.05
C PHE A 292 11.97 17.61 18.04
N HIS A 293 13.04 17.21 18.73
CA HIS A 293 13.78 18.09 19.63
C HIS A 293 14.42 19.27 18.87
N VAL A 294 15.01 19.02 17.70
CA VAL A 294 15.52 20.07 16.82
C VAL A 294 14.41 21.03 16.41
N MET A 295 13.24 20.48 16.04
CA MET A 295 12.06 21.27 15.70
C MET A 295 11.56 22.11 16.88
N ALA A 296 11.54 21.56 18.09
CA ALA A 296 11.13 22.26 19.30
C ALA A 296 12.12 23.39 19.67
N ARG A 297 13.44 23.14 19.52
CA ARG A 297 14.48 24.17 19.72
C ARG A 297 14.35 25.29 18.69
N ALA A 298 14.18 24.96 17.40
CA ALA A 298 13.93 25.94 16.35
C ALA A 298 12.68 26.78 16.62
N ARG A 299 11.60 26.16 17.12
CA ARG A 299 10.38 26.87 17.53
C ARG A 299 10.62 27.81 18.72
N GLY A 300 11.43 27.40 19.70
CA GLY A 300 11.82 28.23 20.84
C GLY A 300 12.59 29.47 20.40
N LEU A 301 13.66 29.27 19.60
CA LEU A 301 14.49 30.36 19.08
C LEU A 301 13.69 31.37 18.23
N LEU A 302 12.78 30.90 17.38
CA LEU A 302 11.88 31.78 16.63
C LEU A 302 10.92 32.57 17.53
N ARG A 303 10.50 31.99 18.67
CA ARG A 303 9.64 32.68 19.64
C ARG A 303 10.42 33.73 20.42
N ASP A 304 11.68 33.46 20.76
CA ASP A 304 12.52 34.37 21.53
C ASP A 304 12.96 35.56 20.65
N HIS A 305 13.36 35.33 19.39
CA HIS A 305 13.59 36.40 18.42
C HIS A 305 12.36 37.29 18.16
N ALA A 306 11.15 36.71 18.17
CA ALA A 306 9.91 37.46 18.02
C ALA A 306 9.64 38.36 19.24
N LYS A 307 10.02 37.93 20.45
CA LYS A 307 9.94 38.74 21.68
C LYS A 307 10.97 39.85 21.70
N ASP A 308 12.23 39.57 21.37
CA ASP A 308 13.31 40.57 21.35
C ASP A 308 13.04 41.68 20.33
N SER A 309 12.43 41.31 19.18
CA SER A 309 12.00 42.29 18.17
C SER A 309 10.85 43.19 18.66
N GLN A 310 10.01 42.72 19.60
CA GLN A 310 8.95 43.53 20.21
C GLN A 310 9.48 44.41 21.35
N GLU A 311 10.43 43.93 22.15
CA GLU A 311 11.05 44.73 23.23
C GLU A 311 12.01 45.82 22.70
N GLY A 312 12.75 45.55 21.63
CA GLY A 312 13.63 46.53 20.98
C GLY A 312 12.90 47.72 20.36
N GLN A 313 11.65 47.53 19.93
CA GLN A 313 10.82 48.59 19.33
C GLN A 313 10.17 49.51 20.38
N GLY A 314 10.21 49.14 21.66
CA GLY A 314 9.72 49.95 22.78
C GLY A 314 10.76 50.85 23.45
N LYS A 315 12.05 50.75 23.09
CA LYS A 315 13.16 51.49 23.72
C LYS A 315 13.92 52.46 22.81
N GLY A 316 13.50 52.63 21.56
CA GLY A 316 14.12 53.52 20.59
C GLY A 316 13.23 54.69 20.17
N LEU A 317 12.80 55.54 21.11
CA LEU A 317 12.18 56.82 20.79
C LEU A 317 12.81 57.94 21.64
N HIS A 318 14.08 58.25 21.36
CA HIS A 318 14.65 59.55 21.69
C HIS A 318 15.68 59.93 20.61
N GLU A 319 15.25 60.86 19.75
CA GLU A 319 15.98 62.07 19.36
C GLU A 319 17.40 61.89 18.78
N VAL A 320 17.50 61.89 17.45
CA VAL A 320 18.63 62.51 16.74
C VAL A 320 18.06 63.31 15.56
N THR A 321 18.39 64.59 15.58
CA THR A 321 18.03 65.65 14.65
C THR A 321 18.49 65.41 13.23
N ALA A 322 17.74 65.97 12.28
CA ALA A 322 18.05 66.03 10.87
C ALA A 322 19.42 66.65 10.58
N ASP A 323 20.21 65.99 9.74
CA ASP A 323 21.20 66.65 8.90
C ASP A 323 21.20 65.98 7.51
N ASP A 324 21.43 66.82 6.51
CA ASP A 324 21.26 66.58 5.07
C ASP A 324 22.42 65.75 4.46
N ASN A 325 22.09 65.12 3.33
CA ASN A 325 22.95 64.56 2.27
C ASN A 325 23.52 63.13 2.38
N ASP A 326 23.45 62.48 1.20
CA ASP A 326 24.10 61.26 0.73
C ASP A 326 23.71 59.91 1.39
N ASP A 327 22.82 59.16 0.71
CA ASP A 327 23.06 57.76 0.28
C ASP A 327 21.75 57.04 -0.14
N ASP A 328 21.38 57.16 -1.42
CA ASP A 328 20.22 56.45 -2.01
C ASP A 328 20.55 55.00 -2.43
N HIS A 329 21.76 54.50 -2.15
CA HIS A 329 22.18 53.14 -2.56
C HIS A 329 22.14 52.09 -1.44
N SER A 330 22.05 52.50 -0.17
CA SER A 330 22.05 51.58 0.98
C SER A 330 20.66 51.04 1.34
N GLN A 331 19.57 51.74 0.96
CA GLN A 331 18.21 51.34 1.33
C GLN A 331 17.61 50.20 0.49
N ARG A 332 18.19 49.84 -0.67
CA ARG A 332 17.70 48.71 -1.48
C ARG A 332 18.20 47.34 -1.04
N PHE A 333 19.30 47.26 -0.29
CA PHE A 333 19.87 45.97 0.14
C PHE A 333 19.24 45.42 1.42
N VAL A 334 18.70 46.28 2.29
CA VAL A 334 18.13 45.88 3.59
C VAL A 334 16.68 45.38 3.48
N ARG A 335 16.01 45.58 2.34
CA ARG A 335 14.55 45.34 2.19
C ARG A 335 14.13 43.94 1.77
N ARG A 336 15.03 42.94 1.76
CA ARG A 336 14.72 41.58 1.25
C ARG A 336 14.81 40.42 2.25
N GLN A 337 15.18 40.69 3.51
CA GLN A 337 15.04 39.71 4.59
C GLN A 337 13.81 40.09 5.42
N GLN A 338 12.64 39.53 5.09
CA GLN A 338 11.55 39.51 6.07
C GLN A 338 11.89 38.43 7.10
N PRO A 339 12.20 38.78 8.37
CA PRO A 339 12.39 37.77 9.40
C PRO A 339 11.05 37.05 9.61
N LEU A 340 11.09 35.72 9.66
CA LEU A 340 9.91 34.91 10.00
C LEU A 340 9.40 35.34 11.38
N LYS A 341 8.24 36.02 11.42
CA LYS A 341 7.67 36.56 12.66
C LYS A 341 7.05 35.50 13.57
N SER A 342 6.60 34.36 13.05
CA SER A 342 5.99 33.31 13.90
C SER A 342 6.07 31.88 13.34
N TRP A 343 6.08 30.89 14.24
CA TRP A 343 6.06 29.45 13.90
C TRP A 343 4.75 29.01 13.19
N THR A 344 3.67 29.76 13.37
CA THR A 344 2.37 29.49 12.73
C THR A 344 2.40 29.80 11.24
N ASP A 345 3.26 30.72 10.80
CA ASP A 345 3.37 31.14 9.39
C ASP A 345 4.15 30.14 8.52
N ILE A 346 4.81 29.16 9.15
CA ILE A 346 5.55 28.13 8.43
C ILE A 346 4.56 27.11 7.83
N PRO A 347 4.58 26.89 6.50
CA PRO A 347 3.69 25.93 5.85
C PRO A 347 3.93 24.50 6.38
N PHE A 348 2.84 23.73 6.46
CA PHE A 348 2.86 22.36 6.98
C PHE A 348 3.86 21.45 6.23
N THR A 349 4.03 21.67 4.93
CA THR A 349 5.00 20.95 4.09
C THR A 349 6.44 21.16 4.55
N LEU A 350 6.79 22.35 5.03
CA LEU A 350 8.12 22.63 5.58
C LEU A 350 8.30 22.00 6.96
N LYS A 351 7.26 22.00 7.80
CA LYS A 351 7.26 21.27 9.08
C LYS A 351 7.49 19.76 8.87
N LEU A 352 6.90 19.19 7.81
CA LEU A 352 7.09 17.80 7.42
C LEU A 352 8.43 17.53 6.70
N LYS A 353 9.10 18.55 6.13
CA LYS A 353 10.48 18.43 5.64
C LYS A 353 11.49 18.45 6.82
N LEU A 354 11.25 19.30 7.83
CA LEU A 354 12.01 19.35 9.09
C LEU A 354 11.87 18.04 9.89
N LEU A 355 10.66 17.45 9.89
CA LEU A 355 10.40 16.12 10.43
C LEU A 355 10.69 15.08 9.35
N ASN A 356 11.92 14.57 9.30
CA ASN A 356 12.40 13.64 8.26
C ASN A 356 11.31 12.63 7.79
N SER A 357 10.62 12.96 6.69
CA SER A 357 9.41 12.27 6.24
C SER A 357 9.69 10.82 5.84
N PHE A 358 10.91 10.55 5.40
CA PHE A 358 11.41 9.21 5.15
C PHE A 358 11.48 8.37 6.43
N GLN A 359 11.99 8.92 7.55
CA GLN A 359 12.02 8.21 8.83
C GLN A 359 10.62 7.99 9.41
N LEU A 360 9.67 8.89 9.13
CA LEU A 360 8.26 8.69 9.49
C LEU A 360 7.65 7.52 8.71
N LEU A 361 7.88 7.44 7.40
CA LEU A 361 7.41 6.34 6.55
C LEU A 361 7.97 4.99 7.01
N VAL A 362 9.27 4.96 7.33
CA VAL A 362 9.94 3.78 7.92
C VAL A 362 9.31 3.39 9.27
N LEU A 363 8.99 4.37 10.13
CA LEU A 363 8.36 4.05 11.41
C LEU A 363 6.97 3.43 11.21
N ILE A 364 6.17 3.96 10.29
CA ILE A 364 4.84 3.43 9.97
C ILE A 364 4.95 1.99 9.46
N SER A 365 5.87 1.70 8.53
CA SER A 365 6.06 0.34 8.02
C SER A 365 6.48 -0.65 9.11
N LEU A 366 7.36 -0.23 10.03
CA LEU A 366 7.79 -1.06 11.17
C LEU A 366 6.66 -1.33 12.15
N VAL A 367 5.81 -0.34 12.44
CA VAL A 367 4.64 -0.52 13.31
C VAL A 367 3.66 -1.53 12.70
N LEU A 368 3.36 -1.40 11.40
CA LEU A 368 2.47 -2.34 10.70
C LEU A 368 3.06 -3.76 10.67
N LEU A 369 4.37 -3.89 10.40
CA LEU A 369 5.05 -5.19 10.39
C LEU A 369 5.09 -5.81 11.79
N LEU A 370 5.34 -5.03 12.83
CA LEU A 370 5.33 -5.50 14.21
C LEU A 370 3.92 -5.95 14.61
N ALA A 371 2.88 -5.17 14.31
CA ALA A 371 1.50 -5.54 14.58
C ALA A 371 1.12 -6.86 13.88
N SER A 372 1.53 -7.03 12.62
CA SER A 372 1.28 -8.27 11.87
C SER A 372 2.04 -9.48 12.43
N THR A 373 3.31 -9.31 12.82
CA THR A 373 4.10 -10.41 13.41
C THR A 373 3.60 -10.79 14.80
N MET A 374 3.21 -9.81 15.62
CA MET A 374 2.57 -10.07 16.91
C MET A 374 1.23 -10.81 16.75
N TRP A 375 0.43 -10.45 15.75
CA TRP A 375 -0.79 -11.19 15.42
C TRP A 375 -0.49 -12.66 15.09
N SER A 376 0.53 -12.89 14.25
CA SER A 376 0.94 -14.25 13.86
C SER A 376 1.41 -15.07 15.08
N LEU A 377 2.21 -14.46 15.95
CA LEU A 377 2.72 -15.11 17.17
C LEU A 377 1.60 -15.40 18.18
N PHE A 378 0.64 -14.48 18.34
CA PHE A 378 -0.47 -14.64 19.29
C PHE A 378 -1.37 -15.82 18.92
N PHE A 379 -1.65 -16.00 17.63
CA PHE A 379 -2.47 -17.11 17.14
C PHE A 379 -1.68 -18.38 16.78
N VAL A 380 -0.35 -18.37 17.00
CA VAL A 380 0.57 -19.44 16.54
C VAL A 380 0.34 -19.76 15.05
N GLU A 381 0.02 -18.72 14.28
CA GLU A 381 -0.11 -18.80 12.83
C GLU A 381 1.29 -18.79 12.25
N ALA A 382 1.60 -19.87 11.54
CA ALA A 382 2.96 -20.31 11.27
C ALA A 382 3.51 -19.79 9.95
N HIS A 383 2.61 -19.54 8.99
CA HIS A 383 3.04 -19.43 7.60
C HIS A 383 2.45 -18.25 6.85
N ILE A 384 1.25 -17.75 7.19
CA ILE A 384 0.75 -16.42 6.76
C ILE A 384 -0.60 -16.11 7.42
N PRO A 385 -0.98 -14.82 7.49
CA PRO A 385 -2.35 -14.43 7.65
C PRO A 385 -3.33 -15.18 6.76
N ILE A 386 -4.12 -16.08 7.31
CA ILE A 386 -5.24 -16.64 6.55
C ILE A 386 -6.39 -15.62 6.51
N ARG A 387 -6.55 -14.87 7.60
CA ARG A 387 -7.61 -13.89 7.78
C ARG A 387 -7.37 -12.65 6.92
N PHE A 388 -8.43 -12.14 6.30
CA PHE A 388 -8.40 -10.96 5.44
C PHE A 388 -7.64 -9.77 6.03
N TRP A 389 -7.98 -9.36 7.26
CA TRP A 389 -7.39 -8.18 7.90
C TRP A 389 -5.89 -8.33 8.16
N HIS A 390 -5.46 -9.52 8.58
CA HIS A 390 -4.05 -9.79 8.83
C HIS A 390 -3.27 -9.88 7.51
N ARG A 391 -3.89 -10.37 6.41
CA ARG A 391 -3.29 -10.37 5.05
C ARG A 391 -3.02 -8.95 4.58
N LEU A 392 -4.05 -8.10 4.67
CA LEU A 392 -3.96 -6.70 4.26
C LEU A 392 -2.88 -5.97 5.07
N LEU A 393 -2.85 -6.18 6.39
CA LEU A 393 -1.85 -5.60 7.28
C LEU A 393 -0.42 -6.04 6.91
N HIS A 394 -0.20 -7.34 6.68
CA HIS A 394 1.11 -7.87 6.32
C HIS A 394 1.57 -7.36 4.95
N ALA A 395 0.70 -7.43 3.94
CA ALA A 395 0.99 -7.01 2.58
C ALA A 395 1.33 -5.51 2.51
N THR A 396 0.55 -4.67 3.20
CA THR A 396 0.82 -3.22 3.27
C THR A 396 2.13 -2.92 4.01
N ALA A 397 2.44 -3.63 5.09
CA ALA A 397 3.71 -3.50 5.79
C ALA A 397 4.91 -3.82 4.89
N LEU A 398 4.86 -4.93 4.15
CA LEU A 398 5.93 -5.33 3.22
C LEU A 398 6.06 -4.35 2.05
N LEU A 399 4.94 -3.91 1.45
CA LEU A 399 4.95 -2.94 0.36
C LEU A 399 5.63 -1.63 0.78
N LEU A 400 5.30 -1.11 1.96
CA LEU A 400 5.92 0.09 2.51
C LEU A 400 7.38 -0.13 2.88
N LEU A 401 7.73 -1.30 3.43
CA LEU A 401 9.12 -1.66 3.75
C LEU A 401 9.99 -1.67 2.49
N TRP A 402 9.55 -2.36 1.44
CA TRP A 402 10.24 -2.39 0.14
C TRP A 402 10.30 -1.01 -0.51
N SER A 403 9.23 -0.22 -0.43
CA SER A 403 9.21 1.16 -0.93
C SER A 403 10.20 2.07 -0.17
N CYS A 404 10.41 1.84 1.13
CA CYS A 404 11.41 2.56 1.92
C CYS A 404 12.86 2.20 1.55
N LEU A 405 13.11 1.03 0.95
CA LEU A 405 14.45 0.67 0.48
C LEU A 405 14.97 1.69 -0.54
N VAL A 406 14.07 2.20 -1.39
CA VAL A 406 14.36 3.22 -2.40
C VAL A 406 14.90 4.52 -1.77
N GLY A 407 14.41 4.91 -0.59
CA GLY A 407 14.91 6.09 0.12
C GLY A 407 16.33 5.91 0.66
N TYR A 408 16.77 4.68 0.92
CA TYR A 408 18.16 4.40 1.29
C TYR A 408 19.13 4.43 0.10
N LEU A 409 18.61 4.38 -1.14
CA LEU A 409 19.40 4.53 -2.37
C LEU A 409 19.75 6.01 -2.67
N GLU A 410 19.27 6.96 -1.87
CA GLU A 410 19.61 8.40 -1.98
C GLU A 410 21.13 8.66 -2.01
N HIS A 411 21.91 7.75 -1.43
CA HIS A 411 23.37 7.85 -1.47
C HIS A 411 23.94 7.79 -2.89
N ASN A 412 23.36 6.98 -3.78
CA ASN A 412 23.77 6.98 -5.19
C ASN A 412 22.87 7.94 -5.97
N GLN A 413 23.40 9.14 -6.19
CA GLN A 413 22.71 10.24 -6.87
C GLN A 413 22.20 9.88 -8.28
N ASN A 414 22.85 8.93 -8.98
CA ASN A 414 22.41 8.49 -10.30
C ASN A 414 21.14 7.62 -10.21
N ILE A 415 21.05 6.75 -9.21
CA ILE A 415 19.89 5.87 -8.99
C ILE A 415 18.73 6.66 -8.39
N TYR A 416 19.02 7.61 -7.49
CA TYR A 416 18.00 8.41 -6.82
C TYR A 416 17.33 9.47 -7.70
N SER A 417 17.86 9.74 -8.90
CA SER A 417 17.27 10.70 -9.85
C SER A 417 15.80 10.40 -10.15
N ILE A 418 15.44 9.12 -10.31
CA ILE A 418 14.06 8.69 -10.60
C ILE A 418 13.11 9.04 -9.43
N VAL A 419 13.57 8.84 -8.20
CA VAL A 419 12.80 9.14 -6.99
C VAL A 419 12.57 10.63 -6.87
N LEU A 420 13.59 11.43 -7.18
CA LEU A 420 13.51 12.88 -7.17
C LEU A 420 12.52 13.38 -8.24
N THR A 421 12.60 12.84 -9.45
CA THR A 421 11.65 13.11 -10.53
C THR A 421 10.22 12.78 -10.11
N LEU A 422 9.98 11.60 -9.51
CA LEU A 422 8.66 11.22 -9.03
C LEU A 422 8.17 12.17 -7.93
N LYS A 423 9.02 12.52 -6.97
CA LYS A 423 8.68 13.45 -5.87
C LYS A 423 8.29 14.84 -6.36
N TRP A 424 8.95 15.34 -7.40
CA TRP A 424 8.69 16.65 -7.99
C TRP A 424 7.50 16.63 -8.97
N GLY A 425 7.37 15.55 -9.75
CA GLY A 425 6.31 15.36 -10.73
C GLY A 425 4.96 15.05 -10.10
N THR A 426 4.91 14.21 -9.05
CA THR A 426 3.67 13.76 -8.39
C THR A 426 2.69 14.90 -8.05
N PRO A 427 3.08 16.00 -7.38
CA PRO A 427 2.11 17.06 -7.06
C PRO A 427 1.55 17.75 -8.31
N ARG A 428 2.36 17.96 -9.36
CA ARG A 428 1.94 18.56 -10.63
C ARG A 428 0.99 17.63 -11.39
N VAL A 429 1.37 16.35 -11.48
CA VAL A 429 0.56 15.29 -12.07
C VAL A 429 -0.78 15.15 -11.35
N LEU A 430 -0.80 15.18 -10.02
CA LEU A 430 -2.02 15.06 -9.25
C LEU A 430 -2.97 16.24 -9.50
N GLN A 431 -2.45 17.47 -9.56
CA GLN A 431 -3.24 18.65 -9.93
C GLN A 431 -3.83 18.53 -11.34
N PHE A 432 -3.04 18.06 -12.30
CA PHE A 432 -3.51 17.78 -13.66
C PHE A 432 -4.62 16.71 -13.69
N LEU A 433 -4.42 15.58 -13.02
CA LEU A 433 -5.42 14.50 -12.93
C LEU A 433 -6.70 14.96 -12.25
N LEU A 434 -6.61 15.76 -11.18
CA LEU A 434 -7.77 16.38 -10.55
C LEU A 434 -8.50 17.31 -11.51
N GLY A 435 -7.77 18.07 -12.33
CA GLY A 435 -8.34 18.94 -13.38
C GLY A 435 -9.07 18.19 -14.49
N VAL A 436 -8.56 17.03 -14.92
CA VAL A 436 -9.17 16.20 -15.99
C VAL A 436 -10.29 15.30 -15.44
N SER A 437 -10.27 14.98 -14.15
CA SER A 437 -11.22 14.06 -13.52
C SER A 437 -12.71 14.36 -13.80
N PRO A 438 -13.21 15.61 -13.83
CA PRO A 438 -14.63 15.86 -14.11
C PRO A 438 -15.04 15.41 -15.51
N ILE A 439 -14.14 15.52 -16.49
CA ILE A 439 -14.39 15.05 -17.86
C ILE A 439 -14.47 13.52 -17.86
N PHE A 440 -13.54 12.84 -17.18
CA PHE A 440 -13.56 11.39 -17.05
C PHE A 440 -14.86 10.89 -16.41
N PHE A 441 -15.30 11.52 -15.31
CA PHE A 441 -16.58 11.21 -14.68
C PHE A 441 -17.77 11.51 -15.59
N GLY A 442 -17.71 12.58 -16.40
CA GLY A 442 -18.71 12.88 -17.41
C GLY A 442 -18.87 11.75 -18.45
N PHE A 443 -17.76 11.24 -18.98
CA PHE A 443 -17.77 10.09 -19.88
C PHE A 443 -18.30 8.83 -19.17
N ALA A 444 -17.88 8.56 -17.94
CA ALA A 444 -18.32 7.40 -17.18
C ALA A 444 -19.83 7.43 -16.89
N LEU A 445 -20.37 8.58 -16.50
CA LEU A 445 -21.81 8.77 -16.28
C LEU A 445 -22.59 8.63 -17.59
N PHE A 446 -22.13 9.26 -18.67
CA PHE A 446 -22.75 9.11 -20.00
C PHE A 446 -22.79 7.64 -20.41
N GLY A 447 -21.66 6.93 -20.31
CA GLY A 447 -21.58 5.53 -20.70
C GLY A 447 -22.52 4.66 -19.88
N THR A 448 -22.58 4.93 -18.57
CA THR A 448 -23.48 4.21 -17.65
C THR A 448 -24.95 4.40 -18.02
N ILE A 449 -25.37 5.65 -18.30
CA ILE A 449 -26.78 5.95 -18.58
C ILE A 449 -27.18 5.49 -19.99
N TYR A 450 -26.31 5.69 -20.98
CA TYR A 450 -26.65 5.48 -22.38
C TYR A 450 -26.44 4.03 -22.84
N PHE A 451 -25.36 3.37 -22.42
CA PHE A 451 -25.01 2.01 -22.84
C PHE A 451 -25.30 0.94 -21.78
N GLY A 452 -25.38 1.31 -20.50
CA GLY A 452 -25.39 0.35 -19.39
C GLY A 452 -26.59 -0.60 -19.32
N ASN A 453 -27.69 -0.31 -20.03
CA ASN A 453 -28.83 -1.23 -20.10
C ASN A 453 -28.63 -2.41 -21.06
N LYS A 454 -27.62 -2.36 -21.93
CA LYS A 454 -27.32 -3.38 -22.94
C LYS A 454 -25.93 -3.97 -22.78
N ILE A 455 -24.97 -3.16 -22.36
CA ILE A 455 -23.55 -3.52 -22.29
C ILE A 455 -23.12 -3.60 -20.83
N GLU A 456 -22.68 -4.78 -20.38
CA GLU A 456 -22.36 -5.05 -18.97
C GLU A 456 -21.17 -4.22 -18.49
N GLU A 457 -20.20 -3.97 -19.37
CA GLU A 457 -19.01 -3.13 -19.15
C GLU A 457 -19.37 -1.69 -18.79
N PHE A 458 -20.59 -1.25 -19.13
CA PHE A 458 -21.14 0.05 -18.76
C PHE A 458 -22.34 -0.06 -17.79
N GLY A 459 -22.67 -1.25 -17.29
CA GLY A 459 -23.90 -1.48 -16.52
C GLY A 459 -23.97 -0.75 -15.18
N THR A 460 -22.82 -0.44 -14.58
CA THR A 460 -22.73 0.36 -13.35
C THR A 460 -21.67 1.43 -13.51
N LEU A 461 -21.76 2.52 -12.72
CA LEU A 461 -20.73 3.55 -12.71
C LEU A 461 -19.33 2.97 -12.45
N ARG A 462 -19.23 1.99 -11.55
CA ARG A 462 -17.97 1.30 -11.26
C ARG A 462 -17.44 0.55 -12.47
N ALA A 463 -18.29 -0.22 -13.15
CA ALA A 463 -17.92 -0.95 -14.36
C ALA A 463 -17.46 0.03 -15.46
N SER A 464 -18.25 1.08 -15.73
CA SER A 464 -17.91 2.11 -16.70
C SER A 464 -16.56 2.77 -16.41
N MET A 465 -16.26 3.08 -15.15
CA MET A 465 -14.95 3.63 -14.77
C MET A 465 -13.80 2.66 -15.01
N ILE A 466 -13.99 1.36 -14.73
CA ILE A 466 -12.97 0.32 -15.01
C ILE A 466 -12.76 0.20 -16.52
N THR A 467 -13.84 0.11 -17.30
CA THR A 467 -13.81 0.00 -18.76
C THR A 467 -13.09 1.19 -19.40
N LEU A 468 -13.44 2.43 -19.00
CA LEU A 468 -12.79 3.64 -19.51
C LEU A 468 -11.33 3.75 -19.07
N PHE A 469 -10.98 3.29 -17.86
CA PHE A 469 -9.59 3.23 -17.42
C PHE A 469 -8.78 2.22 -18.24
N SER A 470 -9.33 1.03 -18.52
CA SER A 470 -8.71 0.04 -19.41
C SER A 470 -8.51 0.59 -20.82
N LEU A 471 -9.54 1.24 -21.38
CA LEU A 471 -9.47 1.89 -22.70
C LEU A 471 -8.40 2.98 -22.78
N MET A 472 -8.28 3.82 -21.74
CA MET A 472 -7.24 4.86 -21.68
C MET A 472 -5.82 4.27 -21.74
N ASN A 473 -5.63 3.05 -21.22
CA ASN A 473 -4.36 2.33 -21.26
C ASN A 473 -4.20 1.41 -22.49
N GLY A 474 -5.18 1.41 -23.40
CA GLY A 474 -5.13 0.64 -24.65
C GLY A 474 -5.61 -0.81 -24.54
N ASP A 475 -6.28 -1.18 -23.44
CA ASP A 475 -6.82 -2.53 -23.22
C ASP A 475 -8.31 -2.60 -23.64
N ILE A 476 -8.75 -3.79 -24.08
CA ILE A 476 -10.17 -4.11 -24.41
C ILE A 476 -10.77 -3.22 -25.53
N ILE A 477 -9.95 -2.55 -26.35
CA ILE A 477 -10.46 -1.61 -27.37
C ILE A 477 -11.40 -2.33 -28.36
N MET A 478 -10.95 -3.41 -29.00
CA MET A 478 -11.76 -4.11 -30.02
C MET A 478 -13.05 -4.68 -29.42
N ASP A 479 -12.96 -5.35 -28.28
CA ASP A 479 -14.11 -5.97 -27.62
C ASP A 479 -15.20 -4.93 -27.29
N THR A 480 -14.82 -3.70 -26.89
CA THR A 480 -15.81 -2.63 -26.66
C THR A 480 -16.44 -2.12 -27.96
N PHE A 481 -15.70 -2.06 -29.07
CA PHE A 481 -16.28 -1.70 -30.37
C PHE A 481 -17.27 -2.77 -30.86
N ASP A 482 -16.90 -4.04 -30.72
CA ASP A 482 -17.74 -5.17 -31.08
C ASP A 482 -19.01 -5.22 -30.23
N ALA A 483 -18.90 -4.98 -28.91
CA ALA A 483 -20.05 -4.88 -28.02
C ALA A 483 -21.01 -3.75 -28.44
N MET A 484 -20.47 -2.57 -28.80
CA MET A 484 -21.28 -1.44 -29.28
C MET A 484 -22.00 -1.77 -30.60
N GLU A 485 -21.33 -2.46 -31.52
CA GLU A 485 -21.90 -2.85 -32.81
C GLU A 485 -22.96 -3.95 -32.64
N LEU A 486 -22.69 -4.95 -31.80
CA LEU A 486 -23.62 -6.03 -31.47
C LEU A 486 -24.94 -5.52 -30.89
N HIS A 487 -24.89 -4.47 -30.05
CA HIS A 487 -26.05 -3.87 -29.43
C HIS A 487 -26.69 -2.71 -30.23
N HIS A 488 -26.35 -2.59 -31.52
CA HIS A 488 -26.87 -1.59 -32.46
C HIS A 488 -26.53 -0.12 -32.14
N PHE A 489 -25.50 0.16 -31.34
CA PHE A 489 -24.96 1.51 -31.11
C PHE A 489 -23.89 1.88 -32.13
N ILE A 490 -24.14 1.61 -33.42
CA ILE A 490 -23.13 1.66 -34.48
C ILE A 490 -22.49 3.05 -34.59
N ILE A 491 -23.29 4.12 -34.60
CA ILE A 491 -22.79 5.48 -34.79
C ILE A 491 -22.45 6.13 -33.45
N SER A 492 -23.38 6.09 -32.48
CA SER A 492 -23.19 6.75 -31.18
C SER A 492 -22.08 6.11 -30.36
N GLY A 493 -21.94 4.78 -30.38
CA GLY A 493 -20.83 4.06 -29.76
C GLY A 493 -19.49 4.42 -30.38
N LYS A 494 -19.40 4.44 -31.73
CA LYS A 494 -18.17 4.82 -32.43
C LYS A 494 -17.76 6.27 -32.13
N VAL A 495 -18.69 7.22 -32.18
CA VAL A 495 -18.41 8.63 -31.83
C VAL A 495 -17.94 8.76 -30.38
N TYR A 496 -18.62 8.08 -29.45
CA TYR A 496 -18.25 8.07 -28.03
C TYR A 496 -16.84 7.50 -27.81
N LEU A 497 -16.55 6.30 -28.33
CA LEU A 497 -15.25 5.65 -28.15
C LEU A 497 -14.13 6.43 -28.86
N TYR A 498 -14.32 6.89 -30.10
CA TYR A 498 -13.31 7.68 -30.79
C TYR A 498 -13.03 9.01 -30.08
N SER A 499 -14.06 9.69 -29.56
CA SER A 499 -13.86 10.93 -28.80
C SER A 499 -13.14 10.68 -27.47
N PHE A 500 -13.49 9.60 -26.74
CA PHE A 500 -12.81 9.24 -25.51
C PHE A 500 -11.35 8.84 -25.76
N ILE A 501 -11.08 7.95 -26.72
CA ILE A 501 -9.73 7.47 -27.04
C ILE A 501 -8.85 8.62 -27.52
N SER A 502 -9.34 9.45 -28.46
CA SER A 502 -8.56 10.58 -28.96
C SER A 502 -8.20 11.58 -27.85
N LEU A 503 -9.14 11.88 -26.95
CA LEU A 503 -8.88 12.78 -25.83
C LEU A 503 -7.96 12.14 -24.78
N PHE A 504 -8.28 10.96 -24.26
CA PHE A 504 -7.57 10.40 -23.12
C PHE A 504 -6.25 9.73 -23.50
N MET A 505 -6.20 9.00 -24.63
CA MET A 505 -5.00 8.30 -25.07
C MET A 505 -4.00 9.23 -25.75
N TYR A 506 -4.45 10.16 -26.59
CA TYR A 506 -3.53 11.02 -27.34
C TYR A 506 -3.30 12.39 -26.73
N VAL A 507 -4.22 12.94 -25.93
CA VAL A 507 -4.03 14.25 -25.30
C VAL A 507 -3.64 14.08 -23.83
N VAL A 508 -4.51 13.47 -23.01
CA VAL A 508 -4.30 13.40 -21.55
C VAL A 508 -3.07 12.60 -21.20
N LEU A 509 -2.88 11.41 -21.79
CA LEU A 509 -1.70 10.57 -21.55
C LEU A 509 -0.40 11.24 -22.00
N ASN A 510 -0.40 11.90 -23.16
CA ASN A 510 0.78 12.62 -23.64
C ASN A 510 1.13 13.83 -22.77
N ILE A 511 0.13 14.57 -22.26
CA ILE A 511 0.36 15.65 -21.29
C ILE A 511 0.92 15.08 -19.98
N PHE A 512 0.38 13.96 -19.49
CA PHE A 512 0.91 13.27 -18.31
C PHE A 512 2.40 12.92 -18.49
N ILE A 513 2.75 12.30 -19.63
CA ILE A 513 4.14 11.96 -19.96
C ILE A 513 5.00 13.23 -20.01
N ALA A 514 4.53 14.29 -20.67
CA ALA A 514 5.26 15.56 -20.77
C ALA A 514 5.51 16.21 -19.40
N ILE A 515 4.55 16.17 -18.46
CA ILE A 515 4.76 16.70 -17.09
C ILE A 515 5.84 15.89 -16.36
N VAL A 516 5.83 14.57 -16.50
CA VAL A 516 6.85 13.69 -15.89
C VAL A 516 8.22 13.92 -16.53
N GLU A 517 8.28 14.10 -17.85
CA GLU A 517 9.49 14.42 -18.60
C GLU A 517 10.06 15.80 -18.22
N GLU A 518 9.22 16.83 -18.08
CA GLU A 518 9.64 18.15 -17.60
C GLU A 518 10.20 18.05 -16.18
N ALA A 519 9.54 17.29 -15.29
CA ALA A 519 10.06 17.06 -13.94
C ALA A 519 11.41 16.34 -13.99
N PHE A 520 11.62 15.40 -14.91
CA PHE A 520 12.88 14.70 -15.10
C PHE A 520 14.00 15.68 -15.52
N PHE A 521 13.78 16.46 -16.58
CA PHE A 521 14.77 17.43 -17.06
C PHE A 521 15.01 18.58 -16.07
N ALA A 522 13.99 19.03 -15.35
CA ALA A 522 14.14 20.01 -14.27
C ALA A 522 15.08 19.48 -13.18
N THR A 523 14.89 18.23 -12.74
CA THR A 523 15.77 17.62 -11.74
C THR A 523 17.20 17.44 -12.24
N GLN A 524 17.39 17.10 -13.52
CA GLN A 524 18.73 16.93 -14.10
C GLN A 524 19.44 18.29 -14.34
N SER A 525 18.73 19.32 -14.78
CA SER A 525 19.29 20.64 -15.06
C SER A 525 19.69 21.39 -13.79
N THR A 526 18.86 21.37 -12.74
CA THR A 526 19.20 21.90 -11.42
C THR A 526 20.44 21.20 -10.86
N ARG A 527 20.55 19.88 -11.06
CA ARG A 527 21.74 19.12 -10.66
C ARG A 527 23.01 19.57 -11.40
N ARG A 528 22.95 19.75 -12.73
CA ARG A 528 24.12 20.23 -13.51
C ARG A 528 24.55 21.63 -13.07
N ARG A 529 23.60 22.54 -12.87
CA ARG A 529 23.91 23.88 -12.36
C ARG A 529 24.56 23.83 -10.98
N LEU A 530 24.09 22.95 -10.11
CA LEU A 530 24.70 22.76 -8.79
C LEU A 530 26.13 22.21 -8.90
N SER A 531 26.40 21.23 -9.78
CA SER A 531 27.76 20.73 -9.98
C SER A 531 28.69 21.79 -10.56
N ASP A 532 28.21 22.58 -11.53
CA ASP A 532 29.00 23.65 -12.15
C ASP A 532 29.38 24.72 -11.12
N LEU A 533 28.42 25.14 -10.29
CA LEU A 533 28.65 26.10 -9.19
C LEU A 533 29.60 25.56 -8.12
N LEU A 534 29.55 24.26 -7.82
CA LEU A 534 30.47 23.63 -6.87
C LEU A 534 31.88 23.42 -7.47
N SER A 535 31.98 23.29 -8.79
CA SER A 535 33.27 23.13 -9.48
C SER A 535 34.02 24.44 -9.71
N ASP A 536 33.37 25.60 -9.54
CA ASP A 536 34.00 26.91 -9.68
C ASP A 536 34.81 27.28 -8.41
N PRO A 537 36.16 27.39 -8.50
CA PRO A 537 36.99 27.73 -7.34
C PRO A 537 36.70 29.11 -6.74
N ARG A 538 36.02 30.01 -7.46
CA ARG A 538 35.62 31.34 -6.96
C ARG A 538 34.34 31.32 -6.11
N VAL A 539 33.54 30.26 -6.20
CA VAL A 539 32.25 30.12 -5.51
C VAL A 539 32.37 29.45 -4.14
N SER A 540 33.55 28.89 -3.79
CA SER A 540 33.82 28.36 -2.43
C SER A 540 33.74 29.41 -1.30
N ARG A 541 33.58 30.70 -1.63
CA ARG A 541 33.43 31.81 -0.66
C ARG A 541 32.18 32.68 -0.82
N VAL A 542 31.21 32.31 -1.65
CA VAL A 542 30.01 33.16 -1.85
C VAL A 542 28.73 32.36 -1.73
N ASN A 543 27.87 32.79 -0.79
CA ASN A 543 26.54 32.27 -0.55
C ASN A 543 25.71 32.26 -1.84
N VAL A 544 25.24 31.07 -2.23
CA VAL A 544 24.38 30.87 -3.39
C VAL A 544 22.92 30.99 -2.97
N ALA A 545 22.29 32.10 -3.35
CA ALA A 545 20.87 32.35 -3.21
C ALA A 545 20.10 32.00 -4.50
N LYS A 546 19.06 31.17 -4.34
CA LYS A 546 17.91 30.88 -5.24
C LYS A 546 18.22 30.13 -6.55
N GLU A 547 17.42 29.16 -6.99
CA GLU A 547 15.97 28.99 -6.84
C GLU A 547 15.53 27.53 -7.04
N SER A 548 14.88 26.95 -6.03
CA SER A 548 13.68 26.08 -6.10
C SER A 548 13.51 25.36 -4.75
N ASP A 549 12.37 25.60 -4.12
CA ASP A 549 11.88 24.94 -2.91
C ASP A 549 12.65 25.19 -1.59
N ILE A 550 12.40 26.39 -1.03
CA ILE A 550 12.72 26.82 0.34
C ILE A 550 14.23 26.98 0.56
N SER A 551 14.67 28.25 0.52
CA SER A 551 16.08 28.64 0.40
C SER A 551 16.96 27.87 1.38
N VAL A 552 18.03 27.28 0.85
CA VAL A 552 19.16 26.74 1.59
C VAL A 552 19.69 27.77 2.60
N GLU A 553 19.56 29.06 2.31
CA GLU A 553 19.86 30.17 3.22
C GLU A 553 18.92 30.25 4.43
N MET A 554 17.65 29.84 4.29
CA MET A 554 16.68 29.81 5.38
C MET A 554 16.94 28.63 6.32
N MET A 555 17.36 27.49 5.76
CA MET A 555 17.82 26.35 6.54
C MET A 555 19.21 26.61 7.14
N GLN A 556 20.13 27.27 6.41
CA GLN A 556 21.42 27.72 6.92
C GLN A 556 21.28 28.79 8.00
N ALA A 557 20.36 29.74 7.88
CA ALA A 557 20.09 30.72 8.94
C ALA A 557 19.55 30.03 10.20
N LEU A 558 18.61 29.09 10.06
CA LEU A 558 18.11 28.27 11.17
C LEU A 558 19.20 27.38 11.79
N LEU A 559 20.13 26.87 10.98
CA LEU A 559 21.22 26.01 11.41
C LEU A 559 22.40 26.80 12.02
N GLN A 560 22.70 27.98 11.50
CA GLN A 560 23.68 28.93 12.06
C GLN A 560 23.21 29.48 13.40
N LEU A 561 21.91 29.80 13.53
CA LEU A 561 21.27 30.13 14.81
C LEU A 561 21.29 28.96 15.82
N MET A 562 21.41 27.72 15.34
CA MET A 562 21.50 26.53 16.21
C MET A 562 22.93 26.21 16.66
N ASP A 563 23.95 26.65 15.90
CA ASP A 563 25.38 26.46 16.20
C ASP A 563 26.00 27.67 16.94
N SER A 564 25.32 28.83 17.00
CA SER A 564 25.83 30.05 17.65
C SER A 564 25.65 30.12 19.18
N GLU A 565 25.60 28.97 19.88
CA GLU A 565 25.66 28.86 21.34
C GLU A 565 26.59 27.75 21.81
#